data_AF-A0A061IV18-F1
#
_entry.id   AF-A0A061IV18-F1
#
_cell.length_a   1.000
_cell.length_b   1.000
_cell.length_c   1.000
_cell.angle_alpha   90.00
_cell.angle_beta   90.00
_cell.angle_gamma   90.00
#
_symmetry.space_group_name_H-M   'P 1'
#
loop_
_entity.id
_entity.type
_entity.pdbx_description
1 polymer ?
#
loop_
_entity_poly.entity_id
_entity_poly.type
_entity_poly.pdbx_seq_one_letter_code
_entity_poly.pdbx_strand_id
1 'polypeptide(L)'
;MLLLMFKRDRRGQFLQAKCRPRRSTPFLPLAVFLLLLVCCAAGCLADAPAWKHRCGFGEMMERGPPATAVVRDVPRRGQGAMQAYTVAAQGEESEWAPIRIKVSAKDMDDPSKHCTAVGDVHRLPDGHEEKCTEDVVLTEAKKDIVLKQLLPAAIKLHAERLSVKPVRGPIRMPYDGIGRCSDFTIPPWHHTTGVSGADLILYVNSFVQNGPVAWAIVCVTLEDGRPCASAMNFNPRKIRVDHESVGTAAHEIGHALGFSFDRFSRFNMLSRIPNVRGKREVWVITSPRVKALARQYYNCPTLEGMELEDGHGGGTDLSHWEGLTAWDELMAPGVPYTYYSALTLAAFEDMGVYKANYGMAEPLRWGNNSGCGLLENKCFTNGRTAYPELFCNQDVGGERMLCTYDRLSLGVCGIRTHQQPLAPEFQYFDNPLVGGIWGYTDYCPYVLQRAQYACLSDLVTFPGSFVGPSSRCVKGEGASLR
;
A
#
# COMPACT_ATOMS: atom_id res chain seq x y z
N MET A 1 42.72 32.79 3.07
CA MET A 1 43.96 32.58 3.84
C MET A 1 43.91 33.46 5.08
N LEU A 2 43.65 32.88 6.25
CA LEU A 2 44.27 33.27 7.53
C LEU A 2 43.98 32.15 8.56
N LEU A 3 45.01 31.38 8.89
CA LEU A 3 45.05 30.51 10.07
C LEU A 3 45.04 31.37 11.34
N LEU A 4 44.50 30.85 12.45
CA LEU A 4 45.03 31.15 13.78
C LEU A 4 44.81 29.96 14.73
N MET A 5 45.90 29.57 15.37
CA MET A 5 46.09 28.44 16.28
C MET A 5 45.52 28.72 17.68
N PHE A 6 45.07 27.65 18.35
CA PHE A 6 44.79 27.66 19.79
C PHE A 6 46.07 27.52 20.62
N LYS A 7 46.19 28.31 21.69
CA LYS A 7 47.13 28.08 22.79
C LYS A 7 46.34 27.96 24.09
N ARG A 8 46.54 26.85 24.81
CA ARG A 8 45.93 26.50 26.09
C ARG A 8 46.92 26.81 27.21
N ASP A 9 46.45 27.33 28.35
CA ASP A 9 47.24 27.39 29.58
C ASP A 9 46.50 26.78 30.78
N ARG A 10 47.30 26.26 31.70
CA ARG A 10 47.04 25.51 32.91
C ARG A 10 46.78 26.45 34.10
N ARG A 11 45.63 26.30 34.76
CA ARG A 11 45.43 26.30 36.23
C ARG A 11 43.94 26.32 36.54
N GLY A 12 43.49 25.37 37.34
CA GLY A 12 42.10 25.21 37.71
C GLY A 12 41.62 26.14 38.82
N GLN A 13 40.32 25.98 39.08
CA GLN A 13 39.52 26.36 40.24
C GLN A 13 38.69 27.66 40.19
N PHE A 14 37.48 27.46 40.70
CA PHE A 14 36.33 28.33 40.95
C PHE A 14 36.62 29.47 41.92
N LEU A 15 35.81 30.54 41.87
CA LEU A 15 35.05 31.05 43.03
C LEU A 15 34.04 32.14 42.65
N GLN A 16 32.88 32.06 43.31
CA GLN A 16 31.80 33.05 43.35
C GLN A 16 32.25 34.34 44.03
N ALA A 17 31.61 35.48 43.71
CA ALA A 17 30.83 36.26 44.69
C ALA A 17 30.21 37.52 44.08
N LYS A 18 29.00 37.79 44.58
CA LYS A 18 28.08 38.90 44.33
C LYS A 18 28.65 40.25 44.80
N CYS A 19 28.21 41.36 44.19
CA CYS A 19 27.52 42.45 44.92
C CYS A 19 26.91 43.52 43.97
N ARG A 20 25.61 43.76 44.18
CA ARG A 20 24.78 44.92 43.79
C ARG A 20 25.12 46.12 44.72
N PRO A 21 24.44 47.29 44.68
CA PRO A 21 23.93 48.13 43.57
C PRO A 21 24.18 49.65 43.83
N ARG A 22 23.86 50.54 42.88
CA ARG A 22 23.31 51.87 43.24
C ARG A 22 22.42 52.49 42.16
N ARG A 23 21.20 52.79 42.61
CA ARG A 23 20.12 53.67 42.13
C ARG A 23 20.44 54.62 40.97
N SER A 24 19.56 54.66 39.97
CA SER A 24 18.64 55.79 39.70
C SER A 24 17.91 55.58 38.37
N THR A 25 16.58 55.53 38.43
CA THR A 25 15.67 55.76 37.29
C THR A 25 15.51 57.28 37.13
N PRO A 26 15.27 57.84 35.92
CA PRO A 26 13.90 57.79 35.40
C PRO A 26 13.72 57.88 33.86
N PHE A 27 12.46 57.65 33.46
CA PHE A 27 11.81 57.96 32.19
C PHE A 27 12.16 57.09 30.97
N LEU A 28 11.40 56.00 30.86
CA LEU A 28 11.02 55.39 29.59
C LEU A 28 10.15 56.36 28.76
N PRO A 29 10.37 56.50 27.45
CA PRO A 29 9.39 57.08 26.55
C PRO A 29 8.29 56.05 26.22
N LEU A 30 7.07 56.55 26.05
CA LEU A 30 5.80 55.86 25.77
C LEU A 30 5.83 54.74 24.71
N ALA A 31 6.88 54.68 23.87
CA ALA A 31 7.07 53.66 22.85
C ALA A 31 7.28 52.25 23.42
N VAL A 32 7.85 52.11 24.64
CA VAL A 32 8.08 50.79 25.26
C VAL A 32 6.80 50.24 25.92
N PHE A 33 5.89 51.10 26.35
CA PHE A 33 4.61 50.67 26.92
C PHE A 33 3.63 50.19 25.83
N LEU A 34 3.71 50.77 24.63
CA LEU A 34 2.94 50.31 23.47
C LEU A 34 3.47 48.99 22.88
N LEU A 35 4.77 48.70 23.00
CA LEU A 35 5.36 47.40 22.63
C LEU A 35 5.04 46.28 23.63
N LEU A 36 4.86 46.60 24.92
CA LEU A 36 4.49 45.60 25.95
C LEU A 36 3.00 45.25 25.97
N LEU A 37 2.11 46.11 25.46
CA LEU A 37 0.68 45.80 25.31
C LEU A 37 0.37 44.95 24.08
N VAL A 38 1.26 44.90 23.08
CA VAL A 38 1.16 43.94 21.96
C VAL A 38 1.68 42.55 22.34
N CYS A 39 2.50 42.44 23.40
CA CYS A 39 2.99 41.15 23.92
C CYS A 39 2.09 40.50 24.98
N CYS A 40 0.93 41.09 25.32
CA CYS A 40 -0.02 40.50 26.29
C CYS A 40 -1.39 40.14 25.68
N ALA A 41 -1.49 40.13 24.34
CA ALA A 41 -2.61 39.52 23.59
C ALA A 41 -2.16 38.37 22.68
N ALA A 42 -0.96 37.83 22.90
CA ALA A 42 -0.49 36.57 22.30
C ALA A 42 -0.15 35.60 23.45
N GLY A 43 -1.21 35.14 24.12
CA GLY A 43 -1.10 34.04 25.08
C GLY A 43 -0.67 32.76 24.39
N CYS A 44 0.38 32.13 24.94
CA CYS A 44 0.78 30.74 24.74
C CYS A 44 1.20 30.34 23.32
N LEU A 45 2.42 30.71 22.92
CA LEU A 45 3.15 29.99 21.87
C LEU A 45 3.99 28.88 22.50
N ALA A 46 3.52 27.65 22.28
CA ALA A 46 4.24 26.39 22.11
C ALA A 46 5.48 26.15 23.00
N ASP A 47 5.23 25.51 24.14
CA ASP A 47 6.18 24.55 24.69
C ASP A 47 6.15 23.33 23.77
N ALA A 48 7.25 23.03 23.08
CA ALA A 48 7.34 21.95 22.10
C ALA A 48 7.41 20.59 22.83
N PRO A 49 6.39 19.72 22.75
CA PRO A 49 6.51 18.37 23.27
C PRO A 49 7.29 17.53 22.27
N ALA A 50 8.30 16.82 22.77
CA ALA A 50 9.12 15.87 22.03
C ALA A 50 8.26 14.93 21.15
N TRP A 51 8.38 15.09 19.84
CA TRP A 51 7.75 14.24 18.83
C TRP A 51 8.34 12.83 18.86
N LYS A 52 7.72 11.94 19.62
CA LYS A 52 7.65 10.52 19.27
C LYS A 52 6.40 10.34 18.41
N HIS A 53 6.55 9.74 17.23
CA HIS A 53 5.70 8.66 16.67
C HIS A 53 5.51 8.65 15.14
N ARG A 54 5.80 7.47 14.56
CA ARG A 54 4.95 6.61 13.72
C ARG A 54 4.64 7.03 12.28
N CYS A 55 4.98 6.13 11.35
CA CYS A 55 4.57 6.10 9.95
C CYS A 55 3.06 6.33 9.78
N GLY A 56 2.71 7.08 8.74
CA GLY A 56 1.39 7.66 8.49
C GLY A 56 0.24 6.67 8.58
N PHE A 57 -0.50 6.76 9.69
CA PHE A 57 -1.92 6.40 9.77
C PHE A 57 -2.69 7.23 10.83
N GLY A 58 -2.01 8.14 11.55
CA GLY A 58 -2.59 8.88 12.68
C GLY A 58 -3.09 10.30 12.37
N GLU A 59 -2.72 10.91 11.23
CA GLU A 59 -2.90 12.35 11.00
C GLU A 59 -3.98 12.66 9.95
N MET A 60 -5.07 11.91 9.97
CA MET A 60 -6.29 12.21 9.20
C MET A 60 -7.48 12.57 10.11
N MET A 61 -7.25 12.84 11.41
CA MET A 61 -8.31 13.13 12.38
C MET A 61 -8.33 14.55 12.96
N GLU A 62 -7.42 15.46 12.61
CA GLU A 62 -7.46 16.81 13.22
C GLU A 62 -8.24 17.87 12.44
N ARG A 63 -8.72 17.61 11.20
CA ARG A 63 -9.68 18.49 10.49
C ARG A 63 -10.70 17.78 9.59
N GLY A 64 -11.07 16.53 9.91
CA GLY A 64 -12.15 15.78 9.26
C GLY A 64 -13.38 15.59 10.18
N PRO A 65 -14.55 15.16 9.65
CA PRO A 65 -15.73 14.85 10.47
C PRO A 65 -15.43 13.73 11.49
N PRO A 66 -16.27 13.53 12.53
CA PRO A 66 -15.90 12.78 13.74
C PRO A 66 -15.42 11.35 13.46
N ALA A 67 -14.47 10.88 14.29
CA ALA A 67 -13.84 9.58 14.21
C ALA A 67 -14.83 8.43 13.98
N THR A 68 -14.77 7.80 12.80
CA THR A 68 -15.55 6.62 12.47
C THR A 68 -14.93 5.39 13.16
N ALA A 69 -15.64 4.85 14.15
CA ALA A 69 -15.20 3.65 14.86
C ALA A 69 -15.56 2.39 14.06
N VAL A 70 -14.58 1.51 13.85
CA VAL A 70 -14.84 0.14 13.38
C VAL A 70 -15.22 -0.71 14.57
N VAL A 71 -16.48 -1.15 14.64
CA VAL A 71 -16.96 -1.98 15.73
C VAL A 71 -16.93 -3.44 15.30
N ARG A 72 -16.30 -4.27 16.15
CA ARG A 72 -16.39 -5.72 16.08
C ARG A 72 -17.69 -6.15 16.77
N ASP A 73 -18.60 -6.77 16.03
CA ASP A 73 -19.82 -7.31 16.64
C ASP A 73 -19.50 -8.48 17.60
N VAL A 74 -20.17 -8.50 18.75
CA VAL A 74 -20.13 -9.63 19.69
C VAL A 74 -21.02 -10.77 19.16
N PRO A 75 -20.54 -12.02 19.10
CA PRO A 75 -21.34 -13.14 18.60
C PRO A 75 -22.64 -13.30 19.40
N ARG A 76 -23.80 -13.28 18.72
CA ARG A 76 -25.08 -13.63 19.35
C ARG A 76 -25.21 -15.15 19.44
N ARG A 77 -25.85 -15.65 20.51
CA ARG A 77 -26.04 -17.10 20.77
C ARG A 77 -26.56 -17.81 19.51
N GLY A 78 -25.77 -18.73 18.96
CA GLY A 78 -26.09 -19.47 17.72
C GLY A 78 -25.24 -19.08 16.48
N GLN A 79 -24.53 -17.95 16.50
CA GLN A 79 -23.57 -17.55 15.46
C GLN A 79 -22.15 -17.93 15.88
N GLY A 80 -21.65 -19.09 15.45
CA GLY A 80 -20.25 -19.47 15.68
C GLY A 80 -19.27 -18.61 14.85
N ALA A 81 -18.15 -18.20 15.46
CA ALA A 81 -16.91 -17.66 14.86
C ALA A 81 -17.01 -16.66 13.67
N MET A 82 -18.11 -15.94 13.48
CA MET A 82 -18.21 -14.90 12.46
C MET A 82 -17.87 -13.54 13.07
N GLN A 83 -16.92 -12.82 12.45
CA GLN A 83 -16.54 -11.46 12.84
C GLN A 83 -17.13 -10.47 11.85
N ALA A 84 -17.86 -9.47 12.34
CA ALA A 84 -18.37 -8.38 11.52
C ALA A 84 -17.59 -7.10 11.80
N TYR A 85 -17.29 -6.35 10.74
CA TYR A 85 -16.65 -5.04 10.81
C TYR A 85 -17.60 -4.03 10.19
N THR A 86 -18.01 -3.03 10.96
CA THR A 86 -18.89 -1.95 10.49
C THR A 86 -18.32 -0.60 10.89
N VAL A 87 -18.47 0.38 10.00
CA VAL A 87 -18.06 1.77 10.19
C VAL A 87 -19.34 2.58 10.47
N ALA A 88 -19.42 3.25 11.62
CA ALA A 88 -20.62 3.98 12.04
C ALA A 88 -20.89 5.20 11.13
N ALA A 89 -22.01 5.21 10.42
CA ALA A 89 -22.42 6.37 9.61
C ALA A 89 -23.05 7.46 10.49
N GLN A 90 -22.59 8.71 10.34
CA GLN A 90 -23.28 9.88 10.88
C GLN A 90 -24.14 10.53 9.79
N GLY A 91 -25.46 10.54 9.99
CA GLY A 91 -26.39 11.47 9.34
C GLY A 91 -26.94 11.10 7.96
N GLU A 92 -28.27 11.24 7.85
CA GLU A 92 -29.18 11.12 6.68
C GLU A 92 -29.33 9.76 5.98
N GLU A 93 -30.55 9.48 5.53
CA GLU A 93 -30.97 8.32 4.71
C GLU A 93 -30.32 8.35 3.33
N SER A 94 -28.98 8.28 3.29
CA SER A 94 -28.24 8.03 2.07
C SER A 94 -28.48 6.59 1.63
N GLU A 95 -28.84 6.40 0.35
CA GLU A 95 -28.93 5.07 -0.27
C GLU A 95 -27.60 4.30 -0.20
N TRP A 96 -26.50 5.02 -0.01
CA TRP A 96 -25.14 4.51 0.11
C TRP A 96 -24.67 4.51 1.56
N ALA A 97 -24.09 3.41 2.01
CA ALA A 97 -23.46 3.28 3.32
C ALA A 97 -22.10 2.59 3.21
N PRO A 98 -21.18 2.78 4.18
CA PRO A 98 -19.90 2.05 4.22
C PRO A 98 -20.10 0.55 4.06
N ILE A 99 -19.26 -0.08 3.22
CA ILE A 99 -19.37 -1.52 2.95
C ILE A 99 -19.17 -2.35 4.22
N ARG A 100 -20.06 -3.31 4.46
CA ARG A 100 -19.99 -4.23 5.62
C ARG A 100 -19.40 -5.57 5.17
N ILE A 101 -18.15 -5.83 5.55
CA ILE A 101 -17.46 -7.09 5.25
C ILE A 101 -17.52 -8.00 6.47
N LYS A 102 -18.07 -9.21 6.32
CA LYS A 102 -18.09 -10.23 7.37
C LYS A 102 -17.13 -11.35 7.04
N VAL A 103 -16.35 -11.77 8.03
CA VAL A 103 -15.33 -12.80 7.87
C VAL A 103 -15.80 -14.13 8.46
N SER A 104 -15.64 -15.20 7.69
CA SER A 104 -15.77 -16.59 8.13
C SER A 104 -14.40 -17.28 8.03
N ALA A 105 -13.76 -17.54 9.16
CA ALA A 105 -12.42 -18.15 9.22
C ALA A 105 -12.46 -19.62 9.67
N LYS A 106 -13.54 -20.35 9.34
CA LYS A 106 -13.77 -21.72 9.84
C LYS A 106 -12.66 -22.69 9.51
N ASP A 107 -12.05 -22.55 8.34
CA ASP A 107 -10.94 -23.41 7.93
C ASP A 107 -9.67 -23.19 8.77
N MET A 108 -9.47 -21.99 9.35
CA MET A 108 -8.32 -21.73 10.23
C MET A 108 -8.44 -22.40 11.60
N ASP A 109 -9.62 -22.90 11.95
CA ASP A 109 -9.89 -23.68 13.17
C ASP A 109 -9.96 -25.20 12.88
N ASP A 110 -9.91 -25.60 11.61
CA ASP A 110 -10.00 -27.00 11.20
C ASP A 110 -8.60 -27.61 11.01
N PRO A 111 -8.14 -28.48 11.92
CA PRO A 111 -6.81 -29.08 11.84
C PRO A 111 -6.61 -29.95 10.58
N SER A 112 -7.69 -30.35 9.89
CA SER A 112 -7.58 -31.08 8.62
C SER A 112 -7.26 -30.20 7.42
N LYS A 113 -7.26 -28.87 7.59
CA LYS A 113 -7.03 -27.88 6.52
C LYS A 113 -5.62 -27.28 6.52
N HIS A 114 -4.81 -27.54 7.56
CA HIS A 114 -3.50 -26.92 7.70
C HIS A 114 -2.51 -27.79 8.49
N CYS A 115 -1.23 -27.46 8.38
CA CYS A 115 -0.19 -28.03 9.24
C CYS A 115 -0.40 -27.63 10.71
N THR A 116 -0.47 -28.61 11.61
CA THR A 116 -0.68 -28.41 13.06
C THR A 116 0.57 -28.62 13.90
N ALA A 117 1.46 -29.53 13.51
CA ALA A 117 2.71 -29.78 14.23
C ALA A 117 3.89 -29.99 13.28
N VAL A 118 5.10 -29.67 13.77
CA VAL A 118 6.33 -29.84 13.01
C VAL A 118 6.65 -31.34 12.89
N GLY A 119 6.98 -31.77 11.67
CA GLY A 119 7.32 -33.17 11.36
C GLY A 119 6.16 -33.95 10.74
N ASP A 120 4.92 -33.46 10.86
CA ASP A 120 3.76 -34.03 10.17
C ASP A 120 3.88 -33.87 8.65
N VAL A 121 3.10 -34.67 7.92
CA VAL A 121 2.91 -34.51 6.47
C VAL A 121 1.44 -34.15 6.24
N HIS A 122 1.22 -33.02 5.57
CA HIS A 122 -0.11 -32.53 5.24
C HIS A 122 -0.35 -32.64 3.74
N ARG A 123 -1.49 -33.18 3.32
CA ARG A 123 -1.87 -33.24 1.91
C ARG A 123 -2.58 -31.95 1.52
N LEU A 124 -2.00 -31.23 0.57
CA LEU A 124 -2.54 -30.00 0.01
C LEU A 124 -3.78 -30.27 -0.87
N PRO A 125 -4.61 -29.23 -1.13
CA PRO A 125 -5.79 -29.37 -1.99
C PRO A 125 -5.49 -29.84 -3.43
N ASP A 126 -4.29 -29.56 -3.94
CA ASP A 126 -3.81 -30.03 -5.26
C ASP A 126 -3.31 -31.49 -5.26
N GLY A 127 -3.36 -32.16 -4.09
CA GLY A 127 -2.94 -33.54 -3.90
C GLY A 127 -1.46 -33.71 -3.52
N HIS A 128 -0.66 -32.64 -3.53
CA HIS A 128 0.74 -32.70 -3.13
C HIS A 128 0.89 -32.90 -1.62
N GLU A 129 1.95 -33.57 -1.20
CA GLU A 129 2.29 -33.77 0.21
C GLU A 129 3.33 -32.75 0.65
N GLU A 130 3.01 -32.02 1.71
CA GLU A 130 3.83 -30.97 2.28
C GLU A 130 4.32 -31.40 3.67
N LYS A 131 5.64 -31.39 3.88
CA LYS A 131 6.21 -31.62 5.20
C LYS A 131 6.04 -30.37 6.06
N CYS A 132 5.39 -30.52 7.19
CA CYS A 132 5.15 -29.43 8.12
C CYS A 132 6.45 -29.02 8.83
N THR A 133 7.01 -27.89 8.42
CA THR A 133 8.09 -27.16 9.10
C THR A 133 7.53 -26.00 9.93
N GLU A 134 8.34 -25.41 10.81
CA GLU A 134 7.90 -24.34 11.73
C GLU A 134 7.24 -23.14 11.00
N ASP A 135 7.76 -22.79 9.83
CA ASP A 135 7.24 -21.70 9.03
C ASP A 135 5.89 -22.01 8.35
N VAL A 136 5.52 -23.29 8.14
CA VAL A 136 4.19 -23.67 7.60
C VAL A 136 3.15 -24.02 8.65
N VAL A 137 3.54 -24.34 9.88
CA VAL A 137 2.57 -24.60 10.95
C VAL A 137 1.75 -23.34 11.24
N LEU A 138 0.42 -23.49 11.24
CA LEU A 138 -0.52 -22.43 11.58
C LEU A 138 -0.71 -22.37 13.10
N THR A 139 0.15 -21.60 13.77
CA THR A 139 0.07 -21.38 15.22
C THR A 139 -1.06 -20.42 15.58
N GLU A 140 -1.54 -20.48 16.82
CA GLU A 140 -2.52 -19.50 17.35
C GLU A 140 -2.02 -18.05 17.21
N ALA A 141 -0.71 -17.82 17.37
CA ALA A 141 -0.11 -16.50 17.14
C ALA A 141 -0.29 -16.03 15.68
N LYS A 142 -0.05 -16.91 14.69
CA LYS A 142 -0.28 -16.58 13.27
C LYS A 142 -1.77 -16.34 12.98
N LYS A 143 -2.68 -17.13 13.55
CA LYS A 143 -4.13 -16.90 13.44
C LYS A 143 -4.52 -15.53 14.00
N ASP A 144 -3.98 -15.18 15.17
CA ASP A 144 -4.23 -13.88 15.80
C ASP A 144 -3.70 -12.71 14.98
N ILE A 145 -2.54 -12.86 14.34
CA ILE A 145 -2.02 -11.85 13.41
C ILE A 145 -3.02 -11.62 12.26
N VAL A 146 -3.47 -12.69 11.60
CA VAL A 146 -4.40 -12.58 10.47
C VAL A 146 -5.74 -12.00 10.91
N LEU A 147 -6.38 -12.60 11.92
CA LEU A 147 -7.77 -12.32 12.30
C LEU A 147 -7.93 -11.06 13.17
N LYS A 148 -6.92 -10.69 13.96
CA LYS A 148 -7.01 -9.57 14.91
C LYS A 148 -6.19 -8.35 14.48
N GLN A 149 -5.30 -8.47 13.49
CA GLN A 149 -4.44 -7.36 13.06
C GLN A 149 -4.58 -7.07 11.56
N LEU A 150 -4.23 -8.03 10.69
CA LEU A 150 -4.18 -7.80 9.23
C LEU A 150 -5.57 -7.53 8.64
N LEU A 151 -6.53 -8.45 8.83
CA LEU A 151 -7.87 -8.33 8.27
C LEU A 151 -8.64 -7.11 8.79
N PRO A 152 -8.67 -6.81 10.11
CA PRO A 152 -9.34 -5.60 10.59
C PRO A 152 -8.78 -4.33 9.96
N ALA A 153 -7.45 -4.21 9.84
CA ALA A 153 -6.80 -3.04 9.25
C ALA A 153 -7.10 -2.92 7.75
N ALA A 154 -7.01 -4.03 7.01
CA ALA A 154 -7.31 -4.07 5.59
C ALA A 154 -8.79 -3.81 5.29
N ILE A 155 -9.72 -4.44 6.01
CA ILE A 155 -11.16 -4.19 5.87
C ILE A 155 -11.49 -2.73 6.16
N LYS A 156 -10.87 -2.14 7.19
CA LYS A 156 -11.03 -0.72 7.51
C LYS A 156 -10.64 0.17 6.32
N LEU A 157 -9.51 -0.11 5.66
CA LEU A 157 -9.07 0.66 4.49
C LEU A 157 -10.14 0.73 3.41
N HIS A 158 -10.80 -0.39 3.08
CA HIS A 158 -11.89 -0.44 2.11
C HIS A 158 -13.18 0.19 2.64
N ALA A 159 -13.57 -0.08 3.89
CA ALA A 159 -14.83 0.40 4.45
C ALA A 159 -14.88 1.93 4.61
N GLU A 160 -13.75 2.59 4.87
CA GLU A 160 -13.67 4.06 4.92
C GLU A 160 -13.68 4.73 3.54
N ARG A 161 -13.34 3.95 2.51
CA ARG A 161 -13.14 4.43 1.14
C ARG A 161 -14.27 4.08 0.19
N LEU A 162 -14.99 2.99 0.44
CA LEU A 162 -16.02 2.46 -0.43
C LEU A 162 -17.35 2.36 0.31
N SER A 163 -18.34 3.07 -0.22
CA SER A 163 -19.73 2.88 0.15
C SER A 163 -20.45 2.05 -0.90
N VAL A 164 -21.50 1.36 -0.48
CA VAL A 164 -22.35 0.54 -1.33
C VAL A 164 -23.82 0.75 -1.01
N LYS A 165 -24.71 0.37 -1.93
CA LYS A 165 -26.12 0.16 -1.60
C LYS A 165 -26.23 -1.11 -0.76
N PRO A 166 -26.65 -1.04 0.53
CA PRO A 166 -26.60 -2.21 1.39
C PRO A 166 -27.43 -3.37 0.86
N VAL A 167 -26.90 -4.59 0.94
CA VAL A 167 -27.68 -5.80 0.59
C VAL A 167 -28.88 -5.91 1.51
N ARG A 168 -30.07 -6.08 0.91
CA ARG A 168 -31.33 -6.26 1.62
C ARG A 168 -31.51 -7.74 1.95
N GLY A 169 -31.63 -8.05 3.24
CA GLY A 169 -31.80 -9.42 3.72
C GLY A 169 -30.49 -10.22 3.80
N PRO A 170 -30.57 -11.54 4.02
CA PRO A 170 -29.40 -12.39 4.14
C PRO A 170 -28.79 -12.78 2.78
N ILE A 171 -27.47 -12.76 2.69
CA ILE A 171 -26.72 -13.35 1.57
C ILE A 171 -26.69 -14.87 1.76
N ARG A 172 -27.23 -15.63 0.81
CA ARG A 172 -27.19 -17.10 0.82
C ARG A 172 -26.15 -17.62 -0.16
N MET A 173 -25.34 -18.57 0.29
CA MET A 173 -24.36 -19.21 -0.58
C MET A 173 -25.00 -20.34 -1.40
N PRO A 174 -24.71 -20.43 -2.71
CA PRO A 174 -25.11 -21.58 -3.50
C PRO A 174 -24.33 -22.84 -3.06
N TYR A 175 -24.90 -24.01 -3.32
CA TYR A 175 -24.26 -25.30 -3.01
C TYR A 175 -23.25 -25.72 -4.09
N ASP A 176 -23.45 -25.28 -5.32
CA ASP A 176 -22.64 -25.58 -6.49
C ASP A 176 -22.33 -24.31 -7.29
N GLY A 177 -21.51 -24.43 -8.35
CA GLY A 177 -21.20 -23.30 -9.24
C GLY A 177 -20.34 -22.19 -8.65
N ILE A 178 -19.69 -22.40 -7.50
CA ILE A 178 -18.83 -21.41 -6.81
C ILE A 178 -17.33 -21.55 -7.13
N GLY A 179 -16.97 -22.40 -8.10
CA GLY A 179 -15.58 -22.60 -8.54
C GLY A 179 -14.64 -22.97 -7.40
N ARG A 180 -13.42 -22.41 -7.40
CA ARG A 180 -12.40 -22.63 -6.34
C ARG A 180 -12.85 -22.30 -4.92
N CYS A 181 -13.95 -21.57 -4.75
CA CYS A 181 -14.48 -21.31 -3.42
C CYS A 181 -15.09 -22.57 -2.75
N SER A 182 -15.31 -23.65 -3.50
CA SER A 182 -15.70 -24.95 -2.93
C SER A 182 -14.65 -25.53 -1.99
N ASP A 183 -13.40 -25.08 -2.07
CA ASP A 183 -12.29 -25.56 -1.24
C ASP A 183 -12.37 -25.01 0.20
N PHE A 184 -13.16 -23.95 0.40
CA PHE A 184 -13.38 -23.31 1.69
C PHE A 184 -14.61 -23.89 2.39
N THR A 185 -14.53 -23.98 3.72
CA THR A 185 -15.66 -24.42 4.54
C THR A 185 -16.74 -23.34 4.60
N ILE A 186 -17.83 -23.57 3.87
CA ILE A 186 -19.04 -22.77 3.97
C ILE A 186 -19.94 -23.37 5.06
N PRO A 187 -20.24 -22.64 6.16
CA PRO A 187 -21.12 -23.15 7.20
C PRO A 187 -22.50 -23.51 6.63
N PRO A 188 -23.12 -24.65 7.02
CA PRO A 188 -24.41 -25.08 6.47
C PRO A 188 -25.53 -24.03 6.55
N TRP A 189 -25.50 -23.19 7.59
CA TRP A 189 -26.49 -22.13 7.76
C TRP A 189 -26.29 -20.94 6.79
N HIS A 190 -25.11 -20.78 6.17
CA HIS A 190 -24.89 -19.78 5.11
C HIS A 190 -25.63 -20.17 3.81
N HIS A 191 -25.84 -21.46 3.56
CA HIS A 191 -26.65 -21.92 2.43
C HIS A 191 -28.16 -21.76 2.70
N THR A 192 -28.59 -22.04 3.93
CA THR A 192 -30.02 -22.08 4.28
C THR A 192 -30.56 -20.72 4.75
N THR A 193 -30.17 -20.29 5.95
CA THR A 193 -30.64 -19.01 6.54
C THR A 193 -29.96 -17.82 5.88
N GLY A 194 -28.68 -17.97 5.53
CA GLY A 194 -27.83 -16.92 4.96
C GLY A 194 -27.31 -15.93 5.98
N VAL A 195 -26.36 -15.10 5.54
CA VAL A 195 -25.64 -14.14 6.38
C VAL A 195 -26.31 -12.78 6.28
N SER A 196 -26.93 -12.33 7.38
CA SER A 196 -27.57 -11.01 7.46
C SER A 196 -26.57 -9.92 7.84
N GLY A 197 -26.84 -8.69 7.37
CA GLY A 197 -26.07 -7.49 7.73
C GLY A 197 -24.66 -7.47 7.14
N ALA A 198 -24.44 -8.17 6.03
CA ALA A 198 -23.21 -8.18 5.27
C ALA A 198 -23.50 -7.66 3.85
N ASP A 199 -22.52 -7.01 3.24
CA ASP A 199 -22.51 -6.68 1.82
C ASP A 199 -21.50 -7.55 1.06
N LEU A 200 -20.49 -8.04 1.77
CA LEU A 200 -19.54 -9.05 1.32
C LEU A 200 -19.28 -10.06 2.44
N ILE A 201 -19.34 -11.36 2.13
CA ILE A 201 -18.81 -12.43 2.99
C ILE A 201 -17.41 -12.80 2.50
N LEU A 202 -16.42 -12.72 3.37
CA LEU A 202 -15.05 -13.14 3.10
C LEU A 202 -14.74 -14.45 3.83
N TYR A 203 -14.56 -15.53 3.08
CA TYR A 203 -14.10 -16.81 3.60
C TYR A 203 -12.58 -16.82 3.66
N VAL A 204 -12.02 -17.06 4.85
CA VAL A 204 -10.58 -16.93 5.08
C VAL A 204 -9.99 -18.26 5.50
N ASN A 205 -8.87 -18.60 4.89
CA ASN A 205 -8.05 -19.75 5.26
C ASN A 205 -6.56 -19.35 5.33
N SER A 206 -5.73 -20.24 5.86
CA SER A 206 -4.27 -20.13 5.87
C SER A 206 -3.63 -21.49 5.65
N PHE A 207 -3.81 -22.06 4.45
CA PHE A 207 -3.15 -23.30 4.05
C PHE A 207 -1.87 -23.03 3.25
N VAL A 208 -0.97 -24.02 3.26
CA VAL A 208 0.34 -23.90 2.63
C VAL A 208 0.21 -23.84 1.10
N GLN A 209 0.98 -22.96 0.49
CA GLN A 209 1.10 -22.88 -0.96
C GLN A 209 2.50 -22.39 -1.38
N ASN A 210 2.92 -22.82 -2.56
CA ASN A 210 4.06 -22.24 -3.25
C ASN A 210 3.59 -21.02 -4.03
N GLY A 211 3.59 -19.85 -3.40
CA GLY A 211 2.96 -18.68 -4.01
C GLY A 211 3.05 -17.39 -3.20
N PRO A 212 2.14 -16.43 -3.46
CA PRO A 212 2.16 -15.11 -2.85
C PRO A 212 1.92 -15.17 -1.33
N VAL A 213 2.08 -14.01 -0.68
CA VAL A 213 1.77 -13.81 0.75
C VAL A 213 0.31 -14.09 1.03
N ALA A 214 -0.58 -13.66 0.14
CA ALA A 214 -2.00 -13.99 0.15
C ALA A 214 -2.53 -14.02 -1.29
N TRP A 215 -3.74 -14.53 -1.47
CA TRP A 215 -4.53 -14.35 -2.70
C TRP A 215 -6.01 -14.26 -2.35
N ALA A 216 -6.81 -13.64 -3.21
CA ALA A 216 -8.27 -13.69 -3.12
C ALA A 216 -8.96 -13.93 -4.46
N ILE A 217 -10.18 -14.47 -4.39
CA ILE A 217 -11.06 -14.71 -5.54
C ILE A 217 -12.50 -14.32 -5.22
N VAL A 218 -13.24 -13.92 -6.25
CA VAL A 218 -14.70 -13.73 -6.16
C VAL A 218 -15.39 -15.07 -6.30
N CYS A 219 -16.33 -15.37 -5.39
CA CYS A 219 -17.12 -16.60 -5.41
C CYS A 219 -18.50 -16.37 -6.01
N VAL A 220 -19.19 -15.32 -5.57
CA VAL A 220 -20.59 -15.05 -5.91
C VAL A 220 -20.78 -13.55 -6.11
N THR A 221 -21.53 -13.20 -7.15
CA THR A 221 -21.96 -11.84 -7.43
C THR A 221 -23.47 -11.70 -7.31
N LEU A 222 -23.93 -10.51 -6.93
CA LEU A 222 -25.34 -10.11 -7.04
C LEU A 222 -25.75 -9.95 -8.52
N GLU A 223 -27.04 -9.71 -8.76
CA GLU A 223 -27.59 -9.46 -10.10
C GLU A 223 -26.95 -8.23 -10.77
N ASP A 224 -26.69 -7.17 -9.98
CA ASP A 224 -25.99 -5.95 -10.42
C ASP A 224 -24.49 -6.18 -10.74
N GLY A 225 -23.98 -7.39 -10.52
CA GLY A 225 -22.60 -7.78 -10.76
C GLY A 225 -21.64 -7.52 -9.60
N ARG A 226 -22.09 -6.90 -8.50
CA ARG A 226 -21.25 -6.67 -7.31
C ARG A 226 -20.92 -7.99 -6.60
N PRO A 227 -19.64 -8.26 -6.29
CA PRO A 227 -19.27 -9.38 -5.43
C PRO A 227 -19.96 -9.31 -4.06
N CYS A 228 -20.58 -10.42 -3.64
CA CYS A 228 -21.21 -10.56 -2.32
C CYS A 228 -20.65 -11.72 -1.49
N ALA A 229 -19.87 -12.60 -2.12
CA ALA A 229 -19.05 -13.57 -1.41
C ALA A 229 -17.73 -13.79 -2.15
N SER A 230 -16.65 -13.86 -1.39
CA SER A 230 -15.27 -14.03 -1.88
C SER A 230 -14.48 -14.89 -0.90
N ALA A 231 -13.39 -15.48 -1.38
CA ALA A 231 -12.50 -16.30 -0.58
C ALA A 231 -11.07 -15.77 -0.64
N MET A 232 -10.32 -15.96 0.44
CA MET A 232 -8.96 -15.45 0.59
C MET A 232 -8.10 -16.43 1.39
N ASN A 233 -6.88 -16.66 0.95
CA ASN A 233 -5.90 -17.49 1.66
C ASN A 233 -4.67 -16.66 2.04
N PHE A 234 -4.15 -16.84 3.26
CA PHE A 234 -2.85 -16.33 3.68
C PHE A 234 -1.81 -17.47 3.70
N ASN A 235 -0.63 -17.23 3.14
CA ASN A 235 0.44 -18.20 3.18
C ASN A 235 1.09 -18.23 4.58
N PRO A 236 1.01 -19.35 5.33
CA PRO A 236 1.52 -19.41 6.70
C PRO A 236 3.03 -19.12 6.83
N ARG A 237 3.80 -19.35 5.75
CA ARG A 237 5.25 -19.04 5.68
C ARG A 237 5.56 -17.56 5.74
N LYS A 238 4.58 -16.71 5.41
CA LYS A 238 4.79 -15.27 5.18
C LYS A 238 3.96 -14.38 6.11
N ILE A 239 3.25 -14.96 7.08
CA ILE A 239 2.46 -14.20 8.06
C ILE A 239 3.40 -13.44 9.00
N ARG A 240 3.33 -12.11 8.96
CA ARG A 240 4.07 -11.20 9.84
C ARG A 240 3.23 -9.94 10.11
N VAL A 241 3.58 -9.21 11.16
CA VAL A 241 2.91 -7.95 11.53
C VAL A 241 3.73 -6.79 10.99
N ASP A 242 3.38 -6.30 9.80
CA ASP A 242 3.96 -5.08 9.25
C ASP A 242 3.02 -4.40 8.25
N HIS A 243 3.39 -3.20 7.85
CA HIS A 243 2.64 -2.40 6.88
C HIS A 243 2.51 -3.10 5.53
N GLU A 244 3.53 -3.83 5.08
CA GLU A 244 3.52 -4.55 3.80
C GLU A 244 2.45 -5.65 3.80
N SER A 245 2.30 -6.36 4.92
CA SER A 245 1.32 -7.44 5.09
C SER A 245 -0.11 -6.89 5.18
N VAL A 246 -0.31 -5.71 5.78
CA VAL A 246 -1.62 -5.03 5.76
C VAL A 246 -1.95 -4.55 4.34
N GLY A 247 -0.98 -3.96 3.63
CA GLY A 247 -1.13 -3.54 2.24
C GLY A 247 -1.48 -4.70 1.32
N THR A 248 -0.78 -5.84 1.48
CA THR A 248 -1.11 -7.09 0.78
C THR A 248 -2.52 -7.56 1.10
N ALA A 249 -2.93 -7.56 2.37
CA ALA A 249 -4.28 -7.98 2.73
C ALA A 249 -5.35 -7.05 2.11
N ALA A 250 -5.09 -5.76 2.02
CA ALA A 250 -5.96 -4.80 1.35
C ALA A 250 -5.98 -5.02 -0.18
N HIS A 251 -4.83 -5.25 -0.81
CA HIS A 251 -4.73 -5.59 -2.22
C HIS A 251 -5.62 -6.79 -2.58
N GLU A 252 -5.51 -7.87 -1.81
CA GLU A 252 -6.34 -9.06 -2.02
C GLU A 252 -7.82 -8.81 -1.74
N ILE A 253 -8.17 -8.00 -0.73
CA ILE A 253 -9.56 -7.58 -0.56
C ILE A 253 -10.04 -6.74 -1.75
N GLY A 254 -9.16 -5.97 -2.39
CA GLY A 254 -9.43 -5.30 -3.67
C GLY A 254 -9.88 -6.28 -4.76
N HIS A 255 -9.17 -7.39 -4.94
CA HIS A 255 -9.60 -8.46 -5.84
C HIS A 255 -10.91 -9.12 -5.37
N ALA A 256 -11.08 -9.35 -4.08
CA ALA A 256 -12.31 -9.89 -3.50
C ALA A 256 -13.53 -8.98 -3.74
N LEU A 257 -13.30 -7.67 -3.89
CA LEU A 257 -14.31 -6.67 -4.25
C LEU A 257 -14.49 -6.52 -5.77
N GLY A 258 -13.71 -7.25 -6.56
CA GLY A 258 -13.87 -7.33 -8.00
C GLY A 258 -12.93 -6.44 -8.81
N PHE A 259 -11.80 -6.00 -8.25
CA PHE A 259 -10.73 -5.44 -9.06
C PHE A 259 -10.07 -6.57 -9.88
N SER A 260 -10.63 -6.88 -11.04
CA SER A 260 -10.11 -7.93 -11.93
C SER A 260 -10.61 -7.75 -13.37
N PHE A 261 -9.88 -8.31 -14.33
CA PHE A 261 -10.22 -8.25 -15.74
C PHE A 261 -11.67 -8.65 -16.03
N ASP A 262 -12.13 -9.80 -15.51
CA ASP A 262 -13.47 -10.32 -15.75
C ASP A 262 -14.57 -9.38 -15.25
N ARG A 263 -14.28 -8.62 -14.19
CA ARG A 263 -15.21 -7.64 -13.63
C ARG A 263 -15.19 -6.36 -14.46
N PHE A 264 -14.01 -5.82 -14.78
CA PHE A 264 -13.91 -4.67 -15.68
C PHE A 264 -14.56 -4.92 -17.04
N SER A 265 -14.43 -6.13 -17.58
CA SER A 265 -15.10 -6.59 -18.80
C SER A 265 -16.62 -6.61 -18.64
N ARG A 266 -17.14 -7.20 -17.56
CA ARG A 266 -18.59 -7.23 -17.26
C ARG A 266 -19.19 -5.82 -17.15
N PHE A 267 -18.44 -4.87 -16.62
CA PHE A 267 -18.86 -3.47 -16.50
C PHE A 267 -18.54 -2.62 -17.74
N ASN A 268 -18.09 -3.23 -18.85
CA ASN A 268 -17.75 -2.57 -20.12
C ASN A 268 -16.73 -1.43 -19.97
N MET A 269 -15.72 -1.62 -19.10
CA MET A 269 -14.73 -0.59 -18.78
C MET A 269 -13.47 -0.66 -19.65
N LEU A 270 -13.29 -1.75 -20.41
CA LEU A 270 -12.02 -2.09 -21.06
C LEU A 270 -12.01 -1.75 -22.55
N SER A 271 -10.85 -1.28 -23.02
CA SER A 271 -10.51 -1.17 -24.44
C SER A 271 -9.11 -1.74 -24.70
N ARG A 272 -8.85 -2.14 -25.95
CA ARG A 272 -7.50 -2.50 -26.43
C ARG A 272 -6.90 -1.34 -27.18
N ILE A 273 -5.71 -0.91 -26.78
CA ILE A 273 -4.98 0.18 -27.42
C ILE A 273 -3.73 -0.39 -28.10
N PRO A 274 -3.56 -0.21 -29.42
CA PRO A 274 -2.41 -0.75 -30.15
C PRO A 274 -1.15 0.10 -29.96
N ASN A 275 0.01 -0.51 -30.21
CA ASN A 275 1.31 0.17 -30.36
C ASN A 275 1.76 1.02 -29.16
N VAL A 276 1.34 0.66 -27.94
CA VAL A 276 1.79 1.34 -26.72
C VAL A 276 3.22 0.89 -26.42
N ARG A 277 4.17 1.84 -26.44
CA ARG A 277 5.61 1.59 -26.16
C ARG A 277 6.26 0.48 -27.01
N GLY A 278 5.70 0.17 -28.18
CA GLY A 278 6.16 -0.91 -29.07
C GLY A 278 5.50 -2.27 -28.82
N LYS A 279 4.64 -2.39 -27.80
CA LYS A 279 3.79 -3.56 -27.60
C LYS A 279 2.69 -3.60 -28.67
N ARG A 280 2.34 -4.79 -29.15
CA ARG A 280 1.30 -4.97 -30.19
C ARG A 280 -0.03 -4.35 -29.75
N GLU A 281 -0.42 -4.58 -28.51
CA GLU A 281 -1.61 -4.05 -27.87
C GLU A 281 -1.54 -4.18 -26.36
N VAL A 282 -2.25 -3.29 -25.66
CA VAL A 282 -2.41 -3.33 -24.20
C VAL A 282 -3.87 -3.15 -23.83
N TRP A 283 -4.26 -3.70 -22.68
CA TRP A 283 -5.58 -3.48 -22.11
C TRP A 283 -5.60 -2.23 -21.25
N VAL A 284 -6.62 -1.40 -21.44
CA VAL A 284 -6.74 -0.11 -20.77
C VAL A 284 -8.14 0.00 -20.17
N ILE A 285 -8.22 0.43 -18.91
CA ILE A 285 -9.47 0.89 -18.31
C ILE A 285 -9.76 2.29 -18.85
N THR A 286 -10.78 2.37 -19.70
CA THR A 286 -11.19 3.57 -20.44
C THR A 286 -12.44 4.23 -19.88
N SER A 287 -12.89 3.79 -18.70
CA SER A 287 -14.06 4.32 -18.04
C SER A 287 -13.89 5.80 -17.65
N PRO A 288 -14.99 6.58 -17.55
CA PRO A 288 -14.91 8.04 -17.52
C PRO A 288 -14.09 8.63 -16.36
N ARG A 289 -14.23 8.13 -15.13
CA ARG A 289 -13.49 8.68 -13.98
C ARG A 289 -12.04 8.26 -14.01
N VAL A 290 -11.76 6.98 -14.30
CA VAL A 290 -10.38 6.50 -14.44
C VAL A 290 -9.64 7.30 -15.50
N LYS A 291 -10.25 7.50 -16.68
CA LYS A 291 -9.69 8.31 -17.77
C LYS A 291 -9.44 9.75 -17.32
N ALA A 292 -10.41 10.41 -16.71
CA ALA A 292 -10.28 11.80 -16.26
C ALA A 292 -9.18 11.97 -15.21
N LEU A 293 -9.11 11.07 -14.22
CA LEU A 293 -8.11 11.10 -13.17
C LEU A 293 -6.72 10.75 -13.68
N ALA A 294 -6.59 9.78 -14.57
CA ALA A 294 -5.30 9.46 -15.19
C ALA A 294 -4.78 10.66 -16.01
N ARG A 295 -5.62 11.31 -16.82
CA ARG A 295 -5.26 12.53 -17.56
C ARG A 295 -4.75 13.63 -16.64
N GLN A 296 -5.43 13.85 -15.52
CA GLN A 296 -5.03 14.83 -14.52
C GLN A 296 -3.73 14.44 -13.83
N TYR A 297 -3.63 13.20 -13.36
CA TYR A 297 -2.50 12.69 -12.57
C TYR A 297 -1.18 12.71 -13.36
N TYR A 298 -1.21 12.26 -14.62
CA TYR A 298 -0.03 12.25 -15.47
C TYR A 298 0.17 13.58 -16.21
N ASN A 299 -0.77 14.54 -16.13
CA ASN A 299 -0.78 15.74 -16.96
C ASN A 299 -0.70 15.41 -18.47
N CYS A 300 -1.56 14.49 -18.91
CA CYS A 300 -1.63 14.03 -20.29
C CYS A 300 -3.08 14.09 -20.81
N PRO A 301 -3.50 15.19 -21.47
CA PRO A 301 -4.89 15.38 -21.91
C PRO A 301 -5.38 14.36 -22.95
N THR A 302 -4.47 13.77 -23.72
CA THR A 302 -4.76 12.81 -24.80
C THR A 302 -4.90 11.37 -24.30
N LEU A 303 -4.57 11.11 -23.02
CA LEU A 303 -4.55 9.75 -22.50
C LEU A 303 -5.93 9.09 -22.59
N GLU A 304 -5.98 7.86 -23.11
CA GLU A 304 -7.25 7.14 -23.30
C GLU A 304 -7.76 6.41 -22.07
N GLY A 305 -6.93 6.24 -21.05
CA GLY A 305 -7.29 5.57 -19.80
C GLY A 305 -6.07 5.14 -19.02
N MET A 306 -6.25 4.18 -18.12
CA MET A 306 -5.16 3.62 -17.31
C MET A 306 -4.86 2.19 -17.73
N GLU A 307 -3.60 1.88 -18.01
CA GLU A 307 -3.14 0.58 -18.48
C GLU A 307 -3.19 -0.48 -17.38
N LEU A 308 -3.57 -1.70 -17.76
CA LEU A 308 -3.51 -2.89 -16.92
C LEU A 308 -2.26 -3.69 -17.22
N GLU A 309 -1.69 -4.29 -16.18
CA GLU A 309 -0.53 -5.19 -16.27
C GLU A 309 -0.78 -6.32 -17.27
N ASP A 310 0.13 -6.50 -18.21
CA ASP A 310 -0.02 -7.42 -19.35
C ASP A 310 0.70 -8.76 -19.19
N GLY A 311 1.22 -9.05 -17.99
CA GLY A 311 1.49 -10.43 -17.56
C GLY A 311 2.90 -10.94 -17.79
N HIS A 312 3.82 -10.07 -18.20
CA HIS A 312 5.22 -10.42 -18.49
C HIS A 312 6.04 -10.87 -17.25
N GLY A 313 5.46 -10.89 -16.05
CA GLY A 313 6.15 -11.23 -14.80
C GLY A 313 5.65 -12.48 -14.05
N GLY A 314 4.75 -13.30 -14.61
CA GLY A 314 4.44 -14.64 -14.06
C GLY A 314 3.05 -14.83 -13.44
N GLY A 315 1.99 -14.46 -14.17
CA GLY A 315 0.61 -14.86 -13.85
C GLY A 315 -0.22 -13.84 -13.06
N THR A 316 0.14 -12.55 -13.11
CA THR A 316 -0.62 -11.43 -12.52
C THR A 316 -1.41 -10.65 -13.58
N ASP A 317 -1.85 -11.36 -14.61
CA ASP A 317 -2.30 -10.76 -15.86
C ASP A 317 -3.65 -10.03 -15.66
N LEU A 318 -3.71 -8.79 -16.14
CA LEU A 318 -4.92 -8.00 -16.40
C LEU A 318 -5.82 -7.69 -15.19
N SER A 319 -5.37 -8.01 -13.98
CA SER A 319 -6.08 -7.71 -12.74
C SER A 319 -5.34 -6.68 -11.88
N HIS A 320 -4.30 -6.06 -12.42
CA HIS A 320 -3.49 -5.07 -11.73
C HIS A 320 -3.30 -3.84 -12.61
N TRP A 321 -3.00 -2.70 -12.01
CA TRP A 321 -2.42 -1.58 -12.76
C TRP A 321 -1.06 -1.96 -13.31
N GLU A 322 -0.73 -1.42 -14.48
CA GLU A 322 0.59 -1.55 -15.10
C GLU A 322 1.69 -1.04 -14.15
N GLY A 323 2.59 -1.93 -13.72
CA GLY A 323 3.59 -1.59 -12.70
C GLY A 323 4.57 -0.50 -13.17
N LEU A 324 4.83 -0.38 -14.48
CA LEU A 324 5.65 0.71 -15.02
C LEU A 324 5.07 2.09 -14.71
N THR A 325 3.74 2.25 -14.79
CA THR A 325 3.07 3.55 -14.69
C THR A 325 2.49 3.82 -13.31
N ALA A 326 2.19 2.78 -12.53
CA ALA A 326 1.53 2.87 -11.23
C ALA A 326 2.29 2.16 -10.10
N TRP A 327 3.62 2.15 -10.12
CA TRP A 327 4.40 1.56 -9.04
C TRP A 327 4.00 2.10 -7.66
N ASP A 328 4.00 1.25 -6.63
CA ASP A 328 3.49 1.49 -5.28
C ASP A 328 1.99 1.83 -5.16
N GLU A 329 1.19 1.73 -6.24
CA GLU A 329 -0.27 1.80 -6.11
C GLU A 329 -0.83 0.51 -5.50
N LEU A 330 -1.90 0.60 -4.69
CA LEU A 330 -2.51 -0.55 -4.03
C LEU A 330 -2.74 -1.75 -4.93
N MET A 331 -3.23 -1.57 -6.16
CA MET A 331 -3.53 -2.64 -7.09
C MET A 331 -2.44 -2.81 -8.17
N ALA A 332 -1.23 -2.29 -7.95
CA ALA A 332 -0.07 -2.59 -8.79
C ALA A 332 0.64 -3.87 -8.29
N PRO A 333 1.38 -4.58 -9.17
CA PRO A 333 2.11 -5.78 -8.77
C PRO A 333 3.37 -5.47 -7.94
N GLY A 334 3.82 -6.44 -7.13
CA GLY A 334 5.15 -6.38 -6.48
C GLY A 334 5.25 -5.54 -5.21
N VAL A 335 4.36 -5.79 -4.23
CA VAL A 335 4.12 -4.97 -3.03
C VAL A 335 5.23 -5.00 -1.97
N PRO A 336 5.82 -3.85 -1.62
CA PRO A 336 6.19 -3.58 -0.23
C PRO A 336 5.41 -2.39 0.38
N TYR A 337 5.19 -1.30 -0.34
CA TYR A 337 4.45 -0.13 0.14
C TYR A 337 3.36 0.24 -0.86
N THR A 338 2.10 0.24 -0.42
CA THR A 338 0.94 0.46 -1.30
C THR A 338 0.14 1.66 -0.89
N TYR A 339 -0.04 2.61 -1.81
CA TYR A 339 -0.93 3.75 -1.68
C TYR A 339 -2.30 3.40 -2.27
N TYR A 340 -3.35 3.48 -1.46
CA TYR A 340 -4.74 3.38 -1.92
C TYR A 340 -5.14 4.70 -2.60
N SER A 341 -4.77 4.83 -3.87
CA SER A 341 -4.87 6.07 -4.61
C SER A 341 -6.27 6.35 -5.17
N ALA A 342 -6.45 7.55 -5.70
CA ALA A 342 -7.65 7.93 -6.43
C ALA A 342 -7.89 7.07 -7.69
N LEU A 343 -6.86 6.43 -8.26
CA LEU A 343 -6.99 5.58 -9.45
C LEU A 343 -7.81 4.31 -9.12
N THR A 344 -7.43 3.58 -8.07
CA THR A 344 -8.18 2.38 -7.64
C THR A 344 -9.59 2.73 -7.17
N LEU A 345 -9.76 3.85 -6.46
CA LEU A 345 -11.08 4.35 -6.08
C LEU A 345 -11.98 4.65 -7.28
N ALA A 346 -11.41 5.27 -8.32
CA ALA A 346 -12.14 5.54 -9.56
C ALA A 346 -12.51 4.28 -10.32
N ALA A 347 -11.62 3.27 -10.34
CA ALA A 347 -11.95 1.98 -10.94
C ALA A 347 -13.14 1.33 -10.24
N PHE A 348 -13.18 1.33 -8.89
CA PHE A 348 -14.34 0.83 -8.17
C PHE A 348 -15.60 1.66 -8.44
N GLU A 349 -15.53 2.98 -8.40
CA GLU A 349 -16.72 3.82 -8.64
C GLU A 349 -17.26 3.70 -10.07
N ASP A 350 -16.40 3.56 -11.07
CA ASP A 350 -16.81 3.37 -12.46
C ASP A 350 -17.46 2.00 -12.72
N MET A 351 -17.31 1.01 -11.83
CA MET A 351 -18.14 -0.22 -11.87
C MET A 351 -19.62 0.08 -11.60
N GLY A 352 -19.95 1.25 -11.03
CA GLY A 352 -21.32 1.70 -10.77
C GLY A 352 -22.00 1.05 -9.55
N VAL A 353 -21.37 0.04 -8.95
CA VAL A 353 -21.88 -0.67 -7.76
C VAL A 353 -21.21 -0.21 -6.45
N TYR A 354 -20.21 0.66 -6.55
CA TYR A 354 -19.52 1.31 -5.43
C TYR A 354 -19.63 2.83 -5.57
N LYS A 355 -19.54 3.53 -4.44
CA LYS A 355 -19.35 4.97 -4.36
C LYS A 355 -18.07 5.24 -3.59
N ALA A 356 -17.11 5.91 -4.20
CA ALA A 356 -15.82 6.15 -3.57
C ALA A 356 -15.82 7.43 -2.73
N ASN A 357 -15.05 7.40 -1.64
CA ASN A 357 -14.71 8.55 -0.83
C ASN A 357 -13.29 9.02 -1.19
N TYR A 358 -13.19 9.89 -2.20
CA TYR A 358 -11.91 10.45 -2.65
C TYR A 358 -11.19 11.29 -1.59
N GLY A 359 -11.89 11.74 -0.53
CA GLY A 359 -11.26 12.43 0.59
C GLY A 359 -10.30 11.54 1.39
N MET A 360 -10.42 10.21 1.26
CA MET A 360 -9.55 9.21 1.87
C MET A 360 -8.49 8.66 0.88
N ALA A 361 -8.41 9.21 -0.33
CA ALA A 361 -7.40 8.81 -1.32
C ALA A 361 -5.99 9.15 -0.82
N GLU A 362 -5.08 8.20 -0.94
CA GLU A 362 -3.68 8.41 -0.59
C GLU A 362 -2.93 9.02 -1.79
N PRO A 363 -1.98 9.95 -1.56
CA PRO A 363 -1.27 10.60 -2.64
C PRO A 363 -0.21 9.67 -3.25
N LEU A 364 -0.53 9.10 -4.41
CA LEU A 364 0.44 8.37 -5.23
C LEU A 364 1.52 9.35 -5.74
N ARG A 365 2.79 8.95 -5.63
CA ARG A 365 3.93 9.78 -6.04
C ARG A 365 4.52 9.36 -7.38
N TRP A 366 4.52 8.06 -7.67
CA TRP A 366 5.15 7.49 -8.85
C TRP A 366 4.47 7.98 -10.15
N GLY A 367 5.23 8.59 -11.06
CA GLY A 367 4.70 9.04 -12.35
C GLY A 367 3.83 10.31 -12.32
N ASN A 368 3.58 10.92 -11.17
CA ASN A 368 2.78 12.15 -11.06
C ASN A 368 3.39 13.29 -11.91
N ASN A 369 2.57 13.96 -12.72
CA ASN A 369 2.96 15.03 -13.65
C ASN A 369 4.09 14.64 -14.64
N SER A 370 4.25 13.35 -14.97
CA SER A 370 5.26 12.89 -15.92
C SER A 370 5.00 13.31 -17.37
N GLY A 371 3.80 13.76 -17.70
CA GLY A 371 3.35 14.01 -19.08
C GLY A 371 3.04 12.70 -19.81
N CYS A 372 2.64 12.82 -21.08
CA CYS A 372 2.24 11.65 -21.89
C CYS A 372 3.38 10.66 -22.15
N GLY A 373 4.64 11.13 -22.13
CA GLY A 373 5.77 10.33 -22.60
C GLY A 373 6.05 9.08 -21.76
N LEU A 374 5.72 9.06 -20.46
CA LEU A 374 5.92 7.88 -19.62
C LEU A 374 4.97 6.74 -20.03
N LEU A 375 3.82 7.10 -20.59
CA LEU A 375 2.74 6.19 -20.95
C LEU A 375 2.89 5.76 -22.42
N GLU A 376 3.32 6.67 -23.29
CA GLU A 376 3.38 6.44 -24.74
C GLU A 376 4.75 5.93 -25.23
N ASN A 377 5.84 6.32 -24.57
CA ASN A 377 7.20 5.99 -25.01
C ASN A 377 7.88 4.99 -24.07
N LYS A 378 8.87 4.28 -24.60
CA LYS A 378 9.77 3.43 -23.79
C LYS A 378 10.44 4.27 -22.68
N CYS A 379 10.62 3.67 -21.51
CA CYS A 379 11.30 4.32 -20.37
C CYS A 379 12.75 4.72 -20.68
N PHE A 380 13.39 4.03 -21.63
CA PHE A 380 14.73 4.34 -22.13
C PHE A 380 14.79 4.22 -23.65
N THR A 381 15.67 5.02 -24.25
CA THR A 381 16.09 4.90 -25.65
C THR A 381 17.60 5.02 -25.71
N ASN A 382 18.27 3.99 -26.24
CA ASN A 382 19.74 3.91 -26.32
C ASN A 382 20.40 4.22 -24.96
N GLY A 383 19.88 3.61 -23.90
CA GLY A 383 20.35 3.78 -22.52
C GLY A 383 20.07 5.14 -21.88
N ARG A 384 19.33 6.04 -22.52
CA ARG A 384 18.95 7.36 -21.96
C ARG A 384 17.47 7.41 -21.61
N THR A 385 17.14 8.00 -20.46
CA THR A 385 15.75 8.18 -20.00
C THR A 385 15.40 9.66 -19.87
N ALA A 386 14.13 9.98 -20.15
CA ALA A 386 13.55 11.29 -19.84
C ALA A 386 13.09 11.40 -18.37
N TYR A 387 13.12 10.30 -17.60
CA TYR A 387 12.60 10.22 -16.22
C TYR A 387 13.68 9.77 -15.21
N PRO A 388 14.78 10.53 -15.03
CA PRO A 388 15.89 10.14 -14.14
C PRO A 388 15.54 10.14 -12.64
N GLU A 389 14.36 10.61 -12.26
CA GLU A 389 13.84 10.50 -10.89
C GLU A 389 13.07 9.20 -10.65
N LEU A 390 12.60 8.52 -11.70
CA LEU A 390 11.90 7.23 -11.61
C LEU A 390 12.84 6.06 -11.94
N PHE A 391 13.64 6.22 -12.99
CA PHE A 391 14.47 5.16 -13.53
C PHE A 391 15.96 5.40 -13.32
N CYS A 392 16.73 4.31 -13.33
CA CYS A 392 18.18 4.32 -13.17
C CYS A 392 18.82 3.39 -14.21
N ASN A 393 20.07 3.64 -14.58
CA ASN A 393 20.81 2.80 -15.53
C ASN A 393 22.26 2.53 -15.11
N GLN A 394 22.63 2.90 -13.89
CA GLN A 394 24.00 2.75 -13.38
C GLN A 394 24.07 1.56 -12.44
N ASP A 395 24.77 0.51 -12.87
CA ASP A 395 25.24 -0.52 -11.95
C ASP A 395 26.47 0.02 -11.22
N VAL A 396 26.27 0.46 -9.98
CA VAL A 396 27.30 1.08 -9.15
C VAL A 396 28.04 0.06 -8.27
N GLY A 397 27.93 -1.24 -8.57
CA GLY A 397 28.78 -2.28 -7.96
C GLY A 397 28.72 -2.37 -6.43
N GLY A 398 27.65 -1.88 -5.82
CA GLY A 398 27.48 -1.82 -4.37
C GLY A 398 28.26 -0.72 -3.65
N GLU A 399 29.13 0.04 -4.34
CA GLU A 399 29.93 1.10 -3.72
C GLU A 399 29.19 2.44 -3.61
N ARG A 400 28.18 2.68 -4.46
CA ARG A 400 27.27 3.84 -4.34
C ARG A 400 25.84 3.39 -4.12
N MET A 401 25.19 4.02 -3.15
CA MET A 401 23.77 3.83 -2.89
C MET A 401 22.99 4.96 -3.57
N LEU A 402 21.86 4.63 -4.18
CA LEU A 402 20.94 5.57 -4.83
C LEU A 402 19.75 5.86 -3.93
N CYS A 403 19.13 7.02 -4.06
CA CYS A 403 17.84 7.26 -3.41
C CYS A 403 16.74 6.54 -4.19
N THR A 404 15.82 5.90 -3.47
CA THR A 404 14.52 5.53 -4.03
C THR A 404 13.76 6.79 -4.47
N TYR A 405 12.82 6.66 -5.41
CA TYR A 405 12.08 7.79 -5.99
C TYR A 405 11.34 8.61 -4.91
N ASP A 406 10.82 7.93 -3.88
CA ASP A 406 10.12 8.51 -2.73
C ASP A 406 11.06 9.07 -1.65
N ARG A 407 12.36 8.84 -1.80
CA ARG A 407 13.44 9.22 -0.87
C ARG A 407 13.27 8.62 0.52
N LEU A 408 12.55 7.51 0.65
CA LEU A 408 12.35 6.83 1.93
C LEU A 408 13.41 5.77 2.22
N SER A 409 14.24 5.42 1.24
CA SER A 409 15.32 4.46 1.44
C SER A 409 16.53 4.71 0.54
N LEU A 410 17.68 4.19 0.96
CA LEU A 410 18.79 3.95 0.06
C LEU A 410 18.60 2.60 -0.64
N GLY A 411 18.94 2.57 -1.92
CA GLY A 411 18.75 1.42 -2.77
C GLY A 411 19.87 1.22 -3.79
N VAL A 412 19.69 0.21 -4.62
CA VAL A 412 20.58 -0.11 -5.75
C VAL A 412 19.78 -0.13 -7.03
N CYS A 413 20.41 0.18 -8.15
CA CYS A 413 19.71 0.10 -9.43
C CYS A 413 19.38 -1.36 -9.75
N GLY A 414 18.10 -1.66 -9.97
CA GLY A 414 17.61 -2.98 -10.32
C GLY A 414 17.83 -3.32 -11.79
N ILE A 415 19.07 -3.21 -12.26
CA ILE A 415 19.49 -3.56 -13.61
C ILE A 415 20.26 -4.89 -13.58
N ARG A 416 20.08 -5.73 -14.59
CA ARG A 416 20.83 -6.99 -14.74
C ARG A 416 21.08 -7.34 -16.19
N THR A 417 22.02 -8.26 -16.40
CA THR A 417 22.16 -8.98 -17.67
C THR A 417 21.34 -10.27 -17.59
N HIS A 418 20.33 -10.40 -18.46
CA HIS A 418 19.48 -11.58 -18.57
C HIS A 418 20.18 -12.69 -19.35
N GLN A 419 19.74 -13.94 -19.16
CA GLN A 419 20.31 -15.10 -19.85
C GLN A 419 19.93 -15.17 -21.33
N GLN A 420 18.80 -14.58 -21.69
CA GLN A 420 18.27 -14.52 -23.05
C GLN A 420 17.98 -13.06 -23.42
N PRO A 421 18.06 -12.70 -24.72
CA PRO A 421 17.69 -11.37 -25.19
C PRO A 421 16.26 -11.01 -24.76
N LEU A 422 16.07 -9.78 -24.28
CA LEU A 422 14.75 -9.24 -24.03
C LEU A 422 13.98 -9.09 -25.35
N ALA A 423 12.64 -9.14 -25.29
CA ALA A 423 11.81 -8.88 -26.47
C ALA A 423 12.07 -7.46 -27.02
N PRO A 424 11.95 -7.22 -28.34
CA PRO A 424 12.29 -5.93 -28.96
C PRO A 424 11.65 -4.70 -28.30
N GLU A 425 10.42 -4.80 -27.81
CA GLU A 425 9.70 -3.79 -27.04
C GLU A 425 10.39 -3.42 -25.72
N PHE A 426 11.07 -4.38 -25.09
CA PHE A 426 11.78 -4.21 -23.81
C PHE A 426 13.30 -4.01 -23.94
N GLN A 427 13.81 -3.92 -25.17
CA GLN A 427 15.22 -3.59 -25.42
C GLN A 427 15.43 -2.08 -25.30
N TYR A 428 16.19 -1.69 -24.29
CA TYR A 428 16.43 -0.29 -23.88
C TYR A 428 17.87 0.17 -24.06
N PHE A 429 18.81 -0.76 -24.13
CA PHE A 429 20.25 -0.56 -24.16
C PHE A 429 20.85 -1.21 -25.40
N ASP A 430 22.07 -0.83 -25.78
CA ASP A 430 22.78 -1.39 -26.95
C ASP A 430 22.94 -2.92 -26.85
N ASN A 431 23.11 -3.43 -25.62
CA ASN A 431 23.11 -4.87 -25.36
C ASN A 431 21.67 -5.35 -25.10
N PRO A 432 21.10 -6.23 -25.96
CA PRO A 432 19.72 -6.70 -25.83
C PRO A 432 19.49 -7.61 -24.62
N LEU A 433 20.56 -8.03 -23.92
CA LEU A 433 20.48 -8.79 -22.68
C LEU A 433 20.30 -7.89 -21.44
N VAL A 434 20.53 -6.58 -21.56
CA VAL A 434 20.53 -5.67 -20.41
C VAL A 434 19.16 -5.03 -20.24
N GLY A 435 18.65 -5.05 -19.00
CA GLY A 435 17.41 -4.38 -18.63
C GLY A 435 17.15 -4.48 -17.13
N GLY A 436 15.98 -4.00 -16.72
CA GLY A 436 15.48 -4.10 -15.36
C GLY A 436 15.25 -5.56 -14.93
N ILE A 437 15.18 -5.79 -13.63
CA ILE A 437 15.00 -7.15 -13.09
C ILE A 437 13.55 -7.66 -13.15
N TRP A 438 12.56 -6.76 -13.24
CA TRP A 438 11.14 -7.10 -13.09
C TRP A 438 10.36 -6.95 -14.40
N GLY A 439 9.64 -8.00 -14.78
CA GLY A 439 8.76 -8.02 -15.95
C GLY A 439 7.61 -7.02 -15.84
N TYR A 440 7.02 -6.88 -14.64
CA TYR A 440 5.90 -5.94 -14.36
C TYR A 440 6.23 -4.44 -14.47
N THR A 441 7.48 -4.12 -14.76
CA THR A 441 7.89 -2.73 -15.04
C THR A 441 8.35 -2.60 -16.48
N ASP A 442 7.88 -3.49 -17.36
CA ASP A 442 8.38 -3.68 -18.72
C ASP A 442 9.91 -3.82 -18.77
N TYR A 443 10.53 -4.39 -17.74
CA TYR A 443 12.00 -4.41 -17.57
C TYR A 443 12.66 -3.02 -17.55
N CYS A 444 11.95 -1.97 -17.14
CA CYS A 444 12.53 -0.66 -16.90
C CYS A 444 13.30 -0.64 -15.58
N PRO A 445 14.63 -0.44 -15.58
CA PRO A 445 15.40 -0.43 -14.35
C PRO A 445 15.06 0.79 -13.48
N TYR A 446 14.78 0.55 -12.21
CA TYR A 446 14.54 1.56 -11.18
C TYR A 446 15.31 1.21 -9.89
N VAL A 447 15.35 2.15 -8.94
CA VAL A 447 16.08 1.96 -7.69
C VAL A 447 15.31 1.05 -6.74
N LEU A 448 15.83 -0.16 -6.51
CA LEU A 448 15.29 -1.11 -5.56
C LEU A 448 15.69 -0.69 -4.15
N GLN A 449 14.70 -0.52 -3.27
CA GLN A 449 14.96 -0.24 -1.87
C GLN A 449 15.73 -1.37 -1.19
N ARG A 450 16.57 -1.01 -0.21
CA ARG A 450 17.11 -1.98 0.76
C ARG A 450 16.52 -1.68 2.13
N ALA A 451 15.73 -2.61 2.66
CA ALA A 451 14.99 -2.41 3.93
C ALA A 451 15.91 -1.99 5.09
N GLN A 452 17.13 -2.53 5.15
CA GLN A 452 18.13 -2.19 6.15
C GLN A 452 18.59 -0.72 6.13
N TYR A 453 18.40 0.00 5.01
CA TYR A 453 18.78 1.40 4.84
C TYR A 453 17.56 2.33 4.66
N ALA A 454 16.39 1.90 5.15
CA ALA A 454 15.21 2.75 5.21
C ALA A 454 15.52 3.99 6.08
N CYS A 455 15.19 5.17 5.58
CA CYS A 455 15.51 6.45 6.22
C CYS A 455 14.80 6.65 7.56
N LEU A 456 13.78 5.84 7.84
CA LEU A 456 12.99 5.87 9.07
C LEU A 456 13.33 4.72 10.04
N SER A 457 14.27 3.85 9.66
CA SER A 457 14.66 2.68 10.44
C SER A 457 16.08 2.85 10.99
N ASP A 458 16.28 2.46 12.24
CA ASP A 458 17.57 2.43 12.93
C ASP A 458 18.30 1.08 12.80
N LEU A 459 17.83 0.18 11.93
CA LEU A 459 18.40 -1.16 11.74
C LEU A 459 19.88 -1.13 11.31
N VAL A 460 20.21 -0.30 10.31
CA VAL A 460 21.60 -0.08 9.86
C VAL A 460 21.79 1.37 9.39
N THR A 461 22.63 2.13 10.07
CA THR A 461 23.02 3.48 9.64
C THR A 461 24.15 3.41 8.62
N PHE A 462 23.89 3.85 7.39
CA PHE A 462 24.95 4.07 6.39
C PHE A 462 25.87 5.22 6.88
N PRO A 463 27.21 5.11 6.79
CA PRO A 463 28.12 6.13 7.32
C PRO A 463 27.76 7.55 6.87
N GLY A 464 27.64 8.48 7.82
CA GLY A 464 27.21 9.86 7.56
C GLY A 464 25.70 10.09 7.48
N SER A 465 24.88 9.06 7.69
CA SER A 465 23.42 9.19 7.72
C SER A 465 22.92 9.59 9.10
N PHE A 466 21.91 10.46 9.11
CA PHE A 466 21.13 10.80 10.30
C PHE A 466 19.73 10.21 10.14
N VAL A 467 19.34 9.30 11.04
CA VAL A 467 18.02 8.67 11.04
C VAL A 467 17.13 9.37 12.06
N GLY A 468 15.96 9.76 11.61
CA GLY A 468 14.95 10.46 12.39
C GLY A 468 13.60 10.38 11.67
N PRO A 469 12.52 10.78 12.34
CA PRO A 469 11.15 10.64 11.80
C PRO A 469 10.93 11.42 10.50
N SER A 470 11.72 12.45 10.23
CA SER A 470 11.68 13.27 9.02
C SER A 470 12.83 12.99 8.05
N SER A 471 13.68 12.00 8.33
CA SER A 471 14.85 11.70 7.49
C SER A 471 14.42 11.25 6.09
N ARG A 472 15.14 11.75 5.09
CA ARG A 472 14.94 11.42 3.67
C ARG A 472 16.28 11.24 3.00
N CYS A 473 16.30 10.42 1.96
CA CYS A 473 17.46 10.26 1.12
C CYS A 473 17.72 11.52 0.29
N VAL A 474 18.96 12.01 0.36
CA VAL A 474 19.43 13.18 -0.38
C VAL A 474 20.52 12.76 -1.37
N LYS A 475 20.44 13.29 -2.60
CA LYS A 475 21.50 13.12 -3.60
C LYS A 475 22.64 14.07 -3.22
N GLY A 476 23.86 13.56 -3.10
CA GLY A 476 25.04 14.36 -2.78
C GLY A 476 26.06 14.33 -3.91
N GLU A 477 26.54 15.50 -4.33
CA GLU A 477 27.75 15.64 -5.14
C GLU A 477 28.78 16.41 -4.31
N GLY A 478 29.95 15.83 -4.06
CA GLY A 478 31.07 16.53 -3.42
C GLY A 478 30.90 16.90 -1.94
N ALA A 479 29.96 16.29 -1.21
CA ALA A 479 29.79 16.55 0.22
C ALA A 479 30.93 15.90 1.03
N SER A 480 31.88 16.70 1.53
CA SER A 480 32.74 16.27 2.64
C SER A 480 31.94 16.40 3.93
N LEU A 481 31.62 15.28 4.57
CA LEU A 481 31.21 15.29 5.97
C LEU A 481 32.42 15.76 6.78
N ARG A 482 32.33 16.96 7.37
CA ARG A 482 33.32 17.46 8.32
C ARG A 482 33.03 16.93 9.72
#